data_AF-A0A419DTW4-F1
#
_entry.id   AF-A0A419DTW4-F1
#
_cell.length_a   1.000
_cell.length_b   1.000
_cell.length_c   1.000
_cell.angle_alpha   90.00
_cell.angle_beta   90.00
_cell.angle_gamma   90.00
#
_symmetry.space_group_name_H-M   'P 1'
#
loop_
_entity.id
_entity.type
_entity.pdbx_description
1 polymer ?
#
loop_
_entity_poly.entity_id
_entity_poly.type
_entity_poly.pdbx_seq_one_letter_code
_entity_poly.pdbx_strand_id
1 'polypeptide(L)'
;MRKGYFYIANQTRSGKRIGLVFILNIGNGKLLKLSTLKYICNDNSILIIFTPVSNSESGILTKHLKRSSIFHRTFDSRICKLLGEIISGMLKPDIGADLVIRELTERQNKDYKYFEYKCYDKIYIPGTIPMKRSNEIEVNNHKIKLGDSMFKLFLRLVLELKKKKEGWVHRHSLGSDNIIMDVEKFQIYSNLRTALQGSLLDKDGQKFIENNGSKQYRISLHPDFITYDREKLLKHPDSSIQKLAKKLT
;
A
#
# COMPACT_ATOMS: atom_id res chain seq x y z
N MET A 1 8.92 -22.75 3.39
CA MET A 1 7.79 -23.00 4.30
C MET A 1 7.07 -21.67 4.57
N ARG A 2 5.81 -21.56 4.15
CA ARG A 2 4.99 -20.33 4.14
C ARG A 2 4.66 -19.87 5.56
N LYS A 3 5.00 -18.62 5.93
CA LYS A 3 4.61 -17.99 7.20
C LYS A 3 3.86 -16.69 6.90
N GLY A 4 2.55 -16.79 6.70
CA GLY A 4 1.69 -15.65 6.36
C GLY A 4 0.48 -15.54 7.29
N TYR A 5 0.31 -14.35 7.86
CA TYR A 5 -0.90 -13.86 8.50
C TYR A 5 -1.61 -12.97 7.46
N PHE A 6 -2.90 -13.14 7.29
CA PHE A 6 -3.79 -12.38 6.41
C PHE A 6 -4.61 -11.44 7.29
N TYR A 7 -4.87 -10.23 6.83
CA TYR A 7 -5.81 -9.31 7.48
C TYR A 7 -6.82 -8.97 6.40
N ILE A 8 -8.10 -9.20 6.64
CA ILE A 8 -9.09 -9.25 5.55
C ILE A 8 -10.01 -8.04 5.55
N ALA A 9 -10.45 -7.52 6.70
CA ALA A 9 -11.45 -6.44 6.69
C ALA A 9 -11.54 -5.65 7.98
N ASN A 10 -12.06 -4.42 7.86
CA ASN A 10 -12.68 -3.69 8.96
C ASN A 10 -14.20 -3.73 8.78
N GLN A 11 -14.95 -4.11 9.80
CA GLN A 11 -16.41 -3.99 9.83
C GLN A 11 -16.81 -3.02 10.94
N THR A 12 -17.65 -2.04 10.64
CA THR A 12 -18.24 -1.18 11.66
C THR A 12 -19.57 -1.76 12.10
N ARG A 13 -19.70 -2.10 13.39
CA ARG A 13 -20.97 -2.53 14.00
C ARG A 13 -21.20 -1.76 15.28
N SER A 14 -22.37 -1.14 15.40
CA SER A 14 -22.78 -0.38 16.61
C SER A 14 -21.73 0.65 17.06
N GLY A 15 -21.15 1.40 16.11
CA GLY A 15 -20.13 2.42 16.37
C GLY A 15 -18.73 1.89 16.72
N LYS A 16 -18.51 0.57 16.72
CA LYS A 16 -17.20 -0.05 16.98
C LYS A 16 -16.59 -0.57 15.68
N ARG A 17 -15.31 -0.27 15.46
CA ARG A 17 -14.53 -0.77 14.32
C ARG A 17 -13.93 -2.12 14.67
N ILE A 18 -14.26 -3.14 13.89
CA ILE A 18 -13.88 -4.54 14.11
C ILE A 18 -12.90 -4.97 13.02
N GLY A 19 -11.67 -5.32 13.37
CA GLY A 19 -10.68 -5.86 12.45
C GLY A 19 -10.75 -7.39 12.35
N LEU A 20 -10.74 -7.95 11.14
CA LEU A 20 -10.73 -9.39 10.89
C LEU A 20 -9.34 -9.83 10.40
N VAL A 21 -8.72 -10.74 11.15
CA VAL A 21 -7.36 -11.27 10.90
C VAL A 21 -7.43 -12.78 10.72
N PHE A 22 -6.71 -13.31 9.74
CA PHE A 22 -6.74 -14.69 9.28
C PHE A 22 -5.33 -15.25 9.21
N ILE A 23 -4.96 -16.18 10.07
CA ILE A 23 -3.56 -16.60 10.22
C ILE A 23 -3.44 -18.00 9.69
N LEU A 24 -2.73 -18.21 8.57
CA LEU A 24 -2.67 -19.53 7.94
C LEU A 24 -1.60 -20.45 8.54
N ASN A 25 -0.63 -19.92 9.29
CA ASN A 25 0.38 -20.73 9.96
C ASN A 25 0.84 -20.08 11.26
N ILE A 26 0.54 -20.73 12.39
CA ILE A 26 1.11 -20.40 13.69
C ILE A 26 2.21 -21.42 13.92
N GLY A 27 3.43 -21.13 13.47
CA GLY A 27 4.57 -22.04 13.69
C GLY A 27 4.75 -22.37 15.18
N ASN A 28 5.44 -23.47 15.48
CA ASN A 28 5.68 -23.95 16.84
C ASN A 28 6.26 -22.84 17.73
N GLY A 29 5.42 -22.24 18.57
CA GLY A 29 5.79 -21.14 19.46
C GLY A 29 5.60 -19.73 18.88
N LYS A 30 4.43 -19.15 19.12
CA LYS A 30 4.23 -18.13 20.18
C LYS A 30 2.86 -17.47 20.01
N LEU A 31 1.88 -17.98 20.75
CA LEU A 31 0.56 -17.37 20.97
C LEU A 31 0.68 -15.91 21.45
N LEU A 32 1.78 -15.56 22.13
CA LEU A 32 2.18 -14.20 22.52
C LEU A 32 2.31 -13.20 21.34
N LYS A 33 2.55 -13.67 20.12
CA LYS A 33 2.59 -12.79 18.93
C LYS A 33 1.21 -12.31 18.49
N LEU A 34 0.13 -12.98 18.93
CA LEU A 34 -1.23 -12.57 18.60
C LEU A 34 -1.68 -11.38 19.45
N SER A 35 -1.26 -11.33 20.72
CA SER A 35 -1.51 -10.17 21.58
C SER A 35 -0.86 -8.89 21.07
N THR A 36 0.26 -9.00 20.34
CA THR A 36 0.93 -7.83 19.77
C THR A 36 0.21 -7.24 18.55
N LEU A 37 -0.73 -7.97 17.93
CA LEU A 37 -1.50 -7.46 16.78
C LEU A 37 -2.37 -6.24 17.15
N LYS A 38 -2.73 -6.10 18.43
CA LYS A 38 -3.42 -4.90 18.92
C LYS A 38 -2.62 -3.64 18.62
N TYR A 39 -1.30 -3.69 18.73
CA TYR A 39 -0.39 -2.57 18.46
C TYR A 39 -0.22 -2.25 16.98
N ILE A 40 -0.55 -3.21 16.10
CA ILE A 40 -0.48 -3.05 14.64
C ILE A 40 -1.83 -2.51 14.12
N CYS A 41 -2.94 -2.95 14.71
CA CYS A 41 -4.29 -2.59 14.31
C CYS A 41 -4.95 -1.64 15.32
N ASN A 42 -4.24 -0.57 15.72
CA ASN A 42 -4.62 0.35 16.81
C ASN A 42 -5.97 1.04 16.61
N ASP A 43 -6.42 1.20 15.36
CA ASP A 43 -7.68 1.89 15.04
C ASP A 43 -8.93 1.04 15.29
N ASN A 44 -8.77 -0.25 15.63
CA ASN A 44 -9.86 -1.17 15.84
C ASN A 44 -10.18 -1.34 17.32
N SER A 45 -11.45 -1.13 17.66
CA SER A 45 -11.96 -1.35 19.01
C SER A 45 -11.98 -2.85 19.38
N ILE A 46 -12.06 -3.72 18.37
CA ILE A 46 -12.15 -5.18 18.52
C ILE A 46 -11.37 -5.84 17.37
N LEU A 47 -10.61 -6.90 17.67
CA LEU A 47 -9.99 -7.75 16.64
C LEU A 47 -10.56 -9.17 16.72
N ILE A 48 -10.91 -9.76 15.58
CA ILE A 48 -11.29 -11.17 15.46
C ILE A 48 -10.19 -11.88 14.67
N ILE A 49 -9.60 -12.91 15.26
CA ILE A 49 -8.48 -13.66 14.70
C ILE A 49 -8.94 -15.09 14.38
N PHE A 50 -8.82 -15.49 13.12
CA PHE A 50 -9.03 -16.83 12.61
C PHE A 50 -7.71 -17.58 12.50
N THR A 51 -7.61 -18.80 13.02
CA THR A 51 -6.36 -19.59 12.98
C THR A 51 -6.65 -21.08 12.74
N PRO A 52 -5.71 -21.87 12.19
CA PRO A 52 -5.86 -23.32 11.96
C PRO A 52 -5.66 -24.15 13.23
N VAL A 53 -5.65 -23.51 14.40
CA VAL A 53 -5.25 -24.16 15.66
C VAL A 53 -6.32 -25.16 16.10
N SER A 54 -5.90 -26.30 16.66
CA SER A 54 -6.81 -27.35 17.15
C SER A 54 -7.64 -26.88 18.35
N ASN A 55 -8.78 -27.55 18.59
CA ASN A 55 -9.73 -27.16 19.64
C ASN A 55 -9.11 -27.17 21.06
N SER A 56 -8.08 -27.97 21.32
CA SER A 56 -7.42 -28.07 22.64
C SER A 56 -6.58 -26.84 23.00
N GLU A 57 -5.88 -26.25 22.02
CA GLU A 57 -5.09 -25.02 22.22
C GLU A 57 -5.97 -23.74 22.24
N SER A 58 -7.18 -23.83 21.68
CA SER A 58 -8.14 -22.71 21.57
C SER A 58 -8.63 -22.16 22.91
N GLY A 59 -8.80 -23.02 23.92
CA GLY A 59 -9.34 -22.63 25.23
C GLY A 59 -8.41 -21.71 26.03
N ILE A 60 -7.11 -22.05 26.06
CA ILE A 60 -6.07 -21.26 26.72
C ILE A 60 -5.89 -19.93 25.99
N LEU A 61 -5.91 -19.96 24.65
CA LEU A 61 -5.76 -18.79 23.79
C LEU A 61 -6.91 -17.79 23.96
N THR A 62 -8.16 -18.28 23.97
CA THR A 62 -9.35 -17.45 24.08
C THR A 62 -9.40 -16.68 25.40
N LYS A 63 -8.95 -17.29 26.50
CA LYS A 63 -8.93 -16.67 27.83
C LYS A 63 -7.94 -15.51 27.91
N HIS A 64 -6.76 -15.65 27.29
CA HIS A 64 -5.73 -14.61 27.28
C HIS A 64 -6.09 -13.44 26.35
N LEU A 65 -6.64 -13.74 25.16
CA LEU A 65 -6.96 -12.73 24.14
C LEU A 65 -8.19 -11.89 24.47
N LYS A 66 -9.20 -12.46 25.16
CA LYS A 66 -10.39 -11.72 25.62
C LYS A 66 -10.04 -10.52 26.49
N ARG A 67 -8.99 -10.61 27.32
CA ARG A 67 -8.51 -9.49 28.16
C ARG A 67 -8.01 -8.30 27.34
N SER A 68 -7.70 -8.50 26.06
CA SER A 68 -7.19 -7.48 25.15
C SER A 68 -8.21 -7.05 24.09
N SER A 69 -9.48 -7.42 24.22
CA SER A 69 -10.53 -7.23 23.18
C SER A 69 -10.24 -7.96 21.87
N ILE A 70 -9.51 -9.07 21.95
CA ILE A 70 -9.19 -9.93 20.82
C ILE A 70 -10.02 -11.22 20.96
N PHE A 71 -10.81 -11.53 19.94
CA PHE A 71 -11.62 -12.75 19.88
C PHE A 71 -10.99 -13.74 18.92
N HIS A 72 -10.89 -15.00 19.34
CA HIS A 72 -10.31 -16.07 18.53
C HIS A 72 -11.43 -16.98 17.98
N ARG A 73 -11.26 -17.39 16.72
CA ARG A 73 -12.09 -18.36 16.00
C ARG A 73 -11.17 -19.36 15.29
N THR A 74 -11.56 -20.62 15.24
CA THR A 74 -10.85 -21.63 14.42
C THR A 74 -11.42 -21.65 13.00
N PHE A 75 -10.66 -22.18 12.05
CA PHE A 75 -11.18 -22.47 10.71
C PHE A 75 -12.21 -23.60 10.76
N ASP A 76 -13.45 -23.30 10.43
CA ASP A 76 -14.46 -24.29 10.11
C ASP A 76 -14.66 -24.41 8.59
N SER A 77 -15.41 -25.43 8.16
CA SER A 77 -15.66 -25.69 6.73
C SER A 77 -16.34 -24.52 6.02
N ARG A 78 -17.13 -23.71 6.72
CA ARG A 78 -17.83 -22.55 6.16
C ARG A 78 -16.85 -21.38 5.96
N ILE A 79 -15.96 -21.13 6.91
CA ILE A 79 -14.93 -20.10 6.82
C ILE A 79 -13.90 -20.45 5.74
N CYS A 80 -13.50 -21.72 5.64
CA CYS A 80 -12.60 -22.18 4.57
C CYS A 80 -13.22 -22.01 3.19
N LYS A 81 -14.51 -22.31 3.03
CA LYS A 81 -15.25 -22.10 1.78
C LYS A 81 -15.32 -20.62 1.42
N LEU A 82 -15.69 -19.77 2.37
CA LEU A 82 -15.74 -18.31 2.19
C LEU A 82 -14.38 -17.73 1.80
N LEU A 83 -13.30 -18.19 2.44
CA LEU A 83 -11.93 -17.80 2.07
C LEU A 83 -11.56 -18.27 0.67
N GLY A 84 -11.92 -19.49 0.30
CA GLY A 84 -11.74 -20.01 -1.05
C GLY A 84 -12.47 -19.17 -2.10
N GLU A 85 -13.69 -18.74 -1.81
CA GLU A 85 -14.50 -17.89 -2.69
C GLU A 85 -13.95 -16.45 -2.79
N ILE A 86 -13.38 -15.91 -1.71
CA ILE A 86 -12.68 -14.60 -1.72
C ILE A 86 -11.36 -14.67 -2.49
N ILE A 87 -10.54 -15.70 -2.25
CA ILE A 87 -9.24 -15.89 -2.92
C ILE A 87 -9.43 -16.16 -4.42
N SER A 88 -10.47 -16.92 -4.79
CA SER A 88 -10.82 -17.18 -6.19
C SER A 88 -11.49 -15.99 -6.90
N GLY A 89 -11.84 -14.93 -6.16
CA GLY A 89 -12.50 -13.74 -6.69
C GLY A 89 -13.99 -13.96 -7.04
N MET A 90 -14.57 -15.10 -6.69
CA MET A 90 -16.00 -15.40 -6.86
C MET A 90 -16.87 -14.57 -5.91
N LEU A 91 -16.34 -14.26 -4.73
CA LEU A 91 -16.93 -13.30 -3.80
C LEU A 91 -16.09 -12.03 -3.80
N LYS A 92 -16.69 -10.93 -4.25
CA LYS A 92 -16.19 -9.56 -4.10
C LYS A 92 -17.04 -8.87 -3.04
N PRO A 93 -16.82 -9.19 -1.76
CA PRO A 93 -17.59 -8.56 -0.70
C PRO A 93 -17.33 -7.04 -0.72
N ASP A 94 -18.30 -6.26 -0.24
CA ASP A 94 -18.16 -4.83 0.11
C ASP A 94 -17.23 -4.66 1.33
N ILE A 95 -16.07 -5.29 1.26
CA ILE A 95 -14.96 -5.17 2.19
C ILE A 95 -14.32 -3.83 1.86
N GLY A 96 -14.16 -2.97 2.87
CA GLY A 96 -13.22 -1.86 2.78
C GLY A 96 -11.87 -2.43 2.36
N ALA A 97 -11.51 -2.21 1.10
CA ALA A 97 -10.44 -2.87 0.36
C ALA A 97 -9.04 -2.43 0.83
N ASP A 98 -8.81 -2.35 2.13
CA ASP A 98 -7.71 -1.59 2.68
C ASP A 98 -6.86 -2.45 3.61
N LEU A 99 -6.32 -3.58 3.11
CA LEU A 99 -5.02 -4.17 3.51
C LEU A 99 -4.81 -5.56 2.87
N VAL A 100 -4.34 -5.59 1.62
CA VAL A 100 -3.59 -6.76 1.13
C VAL A 100 -2.23 -6.74 1.83
N ILE A 101 -2.07 -7.45 2.95
CA ILE A 101 -0.74 -7.66 3.53
C ILE A 101 0.05 -8.52 2.55
N ARG A 102 1.01 -7.89 1.87
CA ARG A 102 1.91 -8.56 0.92
C ARG A 102 3.01 -9.23 1.69
N GLU A 103 3.24 -10.52 1.41
CA GLU A 103 4.43 -11.21 1.89
C GLU A 103 5.65 -10.57 1.21
N LEU A 104 6.37 -9.74 1.96
CA LEU A 104 7.63 -9.19 1.51
C LEU A 104 8.65 -10.31 1.41
N THR A 105 9.41 -10.33 0.32
CA THR A 105 10.62 -11.17 0.26
C THR A 105 11.64 -10.74 1.33
N GLU A 106 12.59 -11.60 1.67
CA GLU A 106 13.66 -11.22 2.62
C GLU A 106 14.43 -9.97 2.17
N ARG A 107 14.65 -9.83 0.86
CA ARG A 107 15.30 -8.64 0.27
C ARG A 107 14.45 -7.39 0.49
N GLN A 108 13.16 -7.46 0.19
CA GLN A 108 12.24 -6.34 0.40
C GLN A 108 12.15 -5.98 1.89
N ASN A 109 12.08 -6.96 2.80
CA ASN A 109 12.10 -6.69 4.24
C ASN A 109 13.34 -5.92 4.69
N LYS A 110 14.52 -6.31 4.18
CA LYS A 110 15.78 -5.58 4.45
C LYS A 110 15.72 -4.16 3.90
N ASP A 111 15.25 -3.99 2.67
CA ASP A 111 15.12 -2.67 2.04
C ASP A 111 14.12 -1.77 2.81
N TYR A 112 12.96 -2.31 3.21
CA TYR A 112 11.98 -1.59 4.05
C TYR A 112 12.57 -1.13 5.38
N LYS A 113 13.38 -1.97 6.03
CA LYS A 113 14.04 -1.60 7.28
C LYS A 113 15.15 -0.58 7.08
N TYR A 114 15.94 -0.70 6.01
CA TYR A 114 17.10 0.16 5.77
C TYR A 114 16.70 1.54 5.23
N PHE A 115 15.75 1.60 4.28
CA PHE A 115 15.30 2.86 3.67
C PHE A 115 14.08 3.47 4.38
N GLU A 116 13.53 2.77 5.37
CA GLU A 116 12.40 3.18 6.20
C GLU A 116 11.16 3.56 5.37
N TYR A 117 10.83 2.73 4.38
CA TYR A 117 9.59 2.92 3.62
C TYR A 117 8.37 2.74 4.53
N LYS A 118 7.38 3.60 4.36
CA LYS A 118 6.19 3.67 5.22
C LYS A 118 4.96 3.03 4.60
N CYS A 119 4.94 2.85 3.28
CA CYS A 119 3.77 2.42 2.53
C CYS A 119 3.96 1.05 1.85
N TYR A 120 2.84 0.38 1.57
CA TYR A 120 2.78 -0.96 0.96
C TYR A 120 1.85 -1.02 -0.26
N ASP A 121 1.48 0.13 -0.80
CA ASP A 121 0.58 0.29 -1.94
C ASP A 121 1.13 -0.36 -3.22
N LYS A 122 0.24 -0.69 -4.17
CA LYS A 122 0.62 -1.08 -5.53
C LYS A 122 0.34 0.04 -6.49
N ILE A 123 1.30 0.30 -7.36
CA ILE A 123 1.16 1.28 -8.40
C ILE A 123 1.41 0.62 -9.74
N TYR A 124 0.49 0.86 -10.66
CA TYR A 124 0.69 0.58 -12.08
C TYR A 124 0.47 1.85 -12.89
N ILE A 125 1.41 2.16 -13.78
CA ILE A 125 1.35 3.30 -14.69
C ILE A 125 1.12 2.77 -16.11
N PRO A 126 -0.14 2.72 -16.58
CA PRO A 126 -0.47 2.12 -17.88
C PRO A 126 -0.04 2.97 -19.08
N GLY A 127 0.29 4.24 -18.90
CA GLY A 127 0.55 5.16 -20.01
C GLY A 127 -0.69 5.54 -20.83
N THR A 128 -1.89 5.23 -20.32
CA THR A 128 -3.17 5.59 -20.94
C THR A 128 -3.49 7.07 -20.74
N ILE A 129 -4.03 7.69 -21.78
CA ILE A 129 -4.43 9.10 -21.81
C ILE A 129 -5.94 9.16 -22.14
N PRO A 130 -6.83 9.09 -21.14
CA PRO A 130 -8.27 9.02 -21.40
C PRO A 130 -8.81 10.28 -22.08
N MET A 131 -8.16 11.42 -21.86
CA MET A 131 -8.52 12.74 -22.39
C MET A 131 -7.27 13.62 -22.41
N LYS A 132 -7.29 14.69 -23.22
CA LYS A 132 -6.15 15.61 -23.36
C LYS A 132 -5.71 16.13 -21.97
N ARG A 133 -4.41 15.99 -21.66
CA ARG A 133 -3.79 16.36 -20.37
C ARG A 133 -4.27 15.57 -19.15
N SER A 134 -4.86 14.40 -19.35
CA SER A 134 -5.33 13.51 -18.28
C SER A 134 -4.61 12.18 -18.39
N ASN A 135 -3.81 11.85 -17.37
CA ASN A 135 -2.95 10.68 -17.35
C ASN A 135 -3.50 9.68 -16.32
N GLU A 136 -3.77 8.45 -16.76
CA GLU A 136 -4.26 7.40 -15.87
C GLU A 136 -3.11 6.75 -15.08
N ILE A 137 -3.33 6.55 -13.78
CA ILE A 137 -2.54 5.67 -12.91
C ILE A 137 -3.48 4.75 -12.15
N GLU A 138 -2.99 3.59 -11.74
CA GLU A 138 -3.75 2.62 -10.98
C GLU A 138 -3.08 2.40 -9.61
N VAL A 139 -3.80 2.70 -8.53
CA VAL A 139 -3.32 2.57 -7.14
C VAL A 139 -4.22 1.59 -6.39
N ASN A 140 -3.67 0.46 -5.97
CA ASN A 140 -4.42 -0.61 -5.30
C ASN A 140 -5.72 -1.03 -6.04
N ASN A 141 -5.69 -1.05 -7.39
CA ASN A 141 -6.82 -1.31 -8.30
C ASN A 141 -7.82 -0.15 -8.48
N HIS A 142 -7.56 1.03 -7.91
CA HIS A 142 -8.32 2.23 -8.19
C HIS A 142 -7.65 3.02 -9.32
N LYS A 143 -8.42 3.35 -10.34
CA LYS A 143 -7.97 4.21 -11.44
C LYS A 143 -8.12 5.68 -11.05
N ILE A 144 -7.01 6.41 -11.15
CA ILE A 144 -6.93 7.84 -10.82
C ILE A 144 -6.43 8.58 -12.05
N LYS A 145 -6.95 9.80 -12.25
CA LYS A 145 -6.52 10.69 -13.32
C LYS A 145 -5.69 11.83 -12.75
N LEU A 146 -4.50 12.03 -13.31
CA LEU A 146 -3.60 13.12 -12.96
C LEU A 146 -3.43 14.09 -14.14
N GLY A 147 -3.47 15.38 -13.86
CA GLY A 147 -3.07 16.41 -14.83
C GLY A 147 -1.57 16.33 -15.15
N ASP A 148 -1.16 16.83 -16.32
CA ASP A 148 0.22 16.71 -16.82
C ASP A 148 1.30 17.10 -15.81
N SER A 149 1.15 18.23 -15.11
CA SER A 149 2.15 18.68 -14.13
C SER A 149 2.29 17.72 -12.95
N MET A 150 1.17 17.22 -12.42
CA MET A 150 1.16 16.25 -11.31
C MET A 150 1.71 14.90 -11.76
N PHE A 151 1.37 14.47 -12.98
CA PHE A 151 1.86 13.22 -13.54
C PHE A 151 3.38 13.27 -13.82
N LYS A 152 3.88 14.39 -14.36
CA LYS A 152 5.33 14.63 -14.53
C LYS A 152 6.07 14.60 -13.20
N LEU A 153 5.52 15.26 -12.16
CA LEU A 153 6.09 15.22 -10.81
C LEU A 153 6.14 13.78 -10.29
N PHE A 154 5.03 13.06 -10.40
CA PHE A 154 4.93 11.68 -9.97
C PHE A 154 5.95 10.78 -10.68
N LEU A 155 6.04 10.85 -12.01
CA LEU A 155 7.03 10.11 -12.80
C LEU A 155 8.46 10.46 -12.43
N ARG A 156 8.75 11.73 -12.10
CA ARG A 156 10.09 12.16 -11.68
C ARG A 156 10.49 11.57 -10.33
N LEU A 157 9.55 11.45 -9.39
CA LEU A 157 9.75 10.77 -8.10
C LEU A 157 9.95 9.26 -8.31
N VAL A 158 9.11 8.63 -9.15
CA VAL A 158 9.25 7.21 -9.52
C VAL A 158 10.62 6.94 -10.15
N LEU A 159 11.06 7.80 -11.04
CA LEU A 159 12.36 7.69 -11.68
C LEU A 159 13.51 7.72 -10.67
N GLU A 160 13.47 8.64 -9.70
CA GLU A 160 14.50 8.69 -8.66
C GLU A 160 14.48 7.44 -7.80
N LEU A 161 13.29 6.99 -7.38
CA LEU A 161 13.12 5.78 -6.57
C LEU A 161 13.63 4.52 -7.28
N LYS A 162 13.43 4.42 -8.60
CA LYS A 162 13.93 3.31 -9.41
C LYS A 162 15.45 3.35 -9.59
N LYS A 163 16.05 4.54 -9.70
CA LYS A 163 17.51 4.72 -9.79
C LYS A 163 18.21 4.50 -8.47
N LYS A 164 17.66 5.09 -7.41
CA LYS A 164 18.19 5.07 -6.04
C LYS A 164 17.03 4.71 -5.13
N LYS A 165 17.15 3.58 -4.44
CA LYS A 165 16.12 3.08 -3.54
C LYS A 165 15.67 4.11 -2.49
N GLU A 166 16.51 5.05 -2.08
CA GLU A 166 16.11 6.14 -1.18
C GLU A 166 15.05 7.08 -1.78
N GLY A 167 15.12 7.34 -3.10
CA GLY A 167 14.12 8.09 -3.85
C GLY A 167 14.01 9.59 -3.56
N TRP A 168 14.93 10.20 -2.81
CA TRP A 168 14.88 11.62 -2.47
C TRP A 168 15.19 12.53 -3.66
N VAL A 169 14.23 13.37 -4.03
CA VAL A 169 14.37 14.40 -5.06
C VAL A 169 14.38 15.78 -4.42
N HIS A 170 15.42 16.57 -4.69
CA HIS A 170 15.50 17.95 -4.22
C HIS A 170 14.66 18.87 -5.12
N ARG A 171 13.85 19.77 -4.53
CA ARG A 171 12.92 20.62 -5.30
C ARG A 171 13.59 21.40 -6.44
N HIS A 172 14.80 21.93 -6.21
CA HIS A 172 15.52 22.74 -7.20
C HIS A 172 15.98 21.93 -8.43
N SER A 173 16.14 20.61 -8.29
CA SER A 173 16.49 19.74 -9.42
C SER A 173 15.34 19.56 -10.44
N LEU A 174 14.11 19.93 -10.07
CA LEU A 174 12.95 19.85 -10.95
C LEU A 174 12.92 20.98 -11.98
N GLY A 175 13.45 22.15 -11.61
CA GLY A 175 13.54 23.33 -12.48
C GLY A 175 14.64 23.19 -13.53
N SER A 176 15.79 22.61 -13.15
CA SER A 176 16.91 22.39 -14.07
C SER A 176 16.62 21.42 -15.20
N ASP A 177 15.66 20.50 -15.01
CA ASP A 177 15.26 19.55 -16.06
C ASP A 177 14.18 20.14 -17.02
N ASN A 178 13.72 21.38 -16.83
CA ASN A 178 12.55 21.98 -17.52
C ASN A 178 11.28 21.11 -17.45
N ILE A 179 11.16 20.24 -16.44
CA ILE A 179 10.03 19.30 -16.32
C ILE A 179 8.80 20.00 -15.72
N ILE A 180 9.03 20.87 -14.75
CA ILE A 180 7.97 21.66 -14.08
C ILE A 180 8.48 23.09 -14.02
N MET A 181 7.85 24.00 -14.76
CA MET A 181 8.26 25.42 -14.79
C MET A 181 7.80 26.20 -13.54
N ASP A 182 6.88 25.63 -12.75
CA ASP A 182 6.19 26.29 -11.64
C ASP A 182 6.63 25.71 -10.27
N VAL A 183 7.95 25.51 -10.11
CA VAL A 183 8.60 24.80 -8.98
C VAL A 183 8.38 25.48 -7.62
N GLU A 184 7.99 26.75 -7.62
CA GLU A 184 7.76 27.55 -6.41
C GLU A 184 6.38 27.32 -5.78
N LYS A 185 5.44 26.70 -6.49
CA LYS A 185 4.11 26.40 -5.96
C LYS A 185 4.16 25.12 -5.13
N PHE A 186 4.44 25.26 -3.83
CA PHE A 186 4.29 24.22 -2.80
C PHE A 186 3.03 23.35 -3.00
N GLN A 187 1.98 23.96 -3.55
CA GLN A 187 0.70 23.36 -3.83
C GLN A 187 0.76 22.10 -4.71
N ILE A 188 1.73 21.95 -5.62
CA ILE A 188 1.74 20.78 -6.52
C ILE A 188 1.96 19.45 -5.78
N TYR A 189 2.81 19.44 -4.74
CA TYR A 189 3.02 18.26 -3.91
C TYR A 189 1.78 17.96 -3.08
N SER A 190 1.19 18.99 -2.47
CA SER A 190 -0.07 18.85 -1.71
C SER A 190 -1.20 18.32 -2.60
N ASN A 191 -1.35 18.87 -3.81
CA ASN A 191 -2.36 18.42 -4.77
C ASN A 191 -2.12 16.96 -5.21
N LEU A 192 -0.86 16.58 -5.46
CA LEU A 192 -0.52 15.20 -5.80
C LEU A 192 -0.86 14.25 -4.64
N ARG A 193 -0.56 14.63 -3.39
CA ARG A 193 -0.93 13.87 -2.19
C ARG A 193 -2.44 13.70 -2.10
N THR A 194 -3.21 14.79 -2.21
CA THR A 194 -4.67 14.77 -2.15
C THR A 194 -5.28 13.92 -3.26
N ALA A 195 -4.75 14.01 -4.49
CA ALA A 195 -5.24 13.23 -5.62
C ALA A 195 -5.05 11.72 -5.42
N LEU A 196 -3.97 11.31 -4.75
CA LEU A 196 -3.68 9.91 -4.47
C LEU A 196 -4.40 9.40 -3.21
N GLN A 197 -4.66 10.29 -2.26
CA GLN A 197 -5.07 9.96 -0.89
C GLN A 197 -6.23 8.97 -0.83
N GLY A 198 -7.29 9.19 -1.61
CA GLY A 198 -8.48 8.34 -1.58
C GLY A 198 -8.26 6.89 -2.02
N SER A 199 -7.15 6.60 -2.71
CA SER A 199 -6.83 5.29 -3.27
C SER A 199 -5.67 4.58 -2.56
N LEU A 200 -5.01 5.24 -1.61
CA LEU A 200 -3.97 4.65 -0.78
C LEU A 200 -4.58 3.80 0.34
N LEU A 201 -3.89 2.73 0.74
CA LEU A 201 -4.34 1.83 1.81
C LEU A 201 -4.61 2.56 3.12
N ASP A 202 -3.67 3.43 3.52
CA ASP A 202 -3.77 4.19 4.79
C ASP A 202 -4.49 5.53 4.62
N LYS A 203 -4.90 5.87 3.39
CA LYS A 203 -5.49 7.17 3.04
C LYS A 203 -4.70 8.37 3.54
N ASP A 204 -3.37 8.21 3.57
CA ASP A 204 -2.42 9.22 4.02
C ASP A 204 -1.44 9.56 2.90
N GLY A 205 -1.76 10.65 2.19
CA GLY A 205 -0.91 11.16 1.12
C GLY A 205 0.42 11.70 1.63
N GLN A 206 0.51 12.21 2.87
CA GLN A 206 1.76 12.74 3.44
C GLN A 206 2.74 11.62 3.77
N LYS A 207 2.23 10.50 4.27
CA LYS A 207 3.00 9.27 4.48
C LYS A 207 3.49 8.68 3.17
N PHE A 208 2.66 8.71 2.13
CA PHE A 208 3.01 8.16 0.82
C PHE A 208 4.01 9.01 0.04
N ILE A 209 3.84 10.33 -0.02
CA ILE A 209 4.84 11.26 -0.56
C ILE A 209 5.43 12.04 0.59
N GLU A 210 6.62 11.63 1.03
CA GLU A 210 7.28 12.20 2.19
C GLU A 210 7.98 13.52 1.87
N ASN A 211 8.19 14.31 2.91
CA ASN A 211 9.13 15.42 2.91
C ASN A 211 10.03 15.27 4.14
N ASN A 212 11.34 15.49 3.98
CA ASN A 212 12.31 15.36 5.08
C ASN A 212 12.60 16.67 5.82
N GLY A 213 11.82 17.72 5.63
CA GLY A 213 12.07 19.07 6.17
C GLY A 213 13.13 19.87 5.39
N SER A 214 14.00 19.20 4.64
CA SER A 214 15.10 19.80 3.87
C SER A 214 14.77 19.99 2.39
N LYS A 215 13.50 20.30 2.07
CA LYS A 215 13.03 20.57 0.69
C LYS A 215 13.21 19.40 -0.29
N GLN A 216 13.37 18.19 0.23
CA GLN A 216 13.39 16.97 -0.58
C GLN A 216 12.10 16.18 -0.40
N TYR A 217 11.71 15.48 -1.46
CA TYR A 217 10.50 14.67 -1.49
C TYR A 217 10.81 13.28 -2.07
N ARG A 218 10.12 12.26 -1.58
CA ARG A 218 10.21 10.89 -2.11
C ARG A 218 8.86 10.20 -2.06
N ILE A 219 8.73 9.10 -2.80
CA ILE A 219 7.66 8.13 -2.59
C ILE A 219 8.14 7.12 -1.54
N SER A 220 7.36 6.93 -0.46
CA SER A 220 7.70 6.04 0.66
C SER A 220 7.32 4.57 0.39
N LEU A 221 7.68 4.07 -0.78
CA LEU A 221 7.28 2.75 -1.25
C LEU A 221 8.50 2.01 -1.80
N HIS A 222 8.53 0.69 -1.64
CA HIS A 222 9.55 -0.12 -2.27
C HIS A 222 9.46 -0.05 -3.82
N PRO A 223 10.57 0.12 -4.56
CA PRO A 223 10.54 0.29 -6.00
C PRO A 223 9.82 -0.84 -6.76
N ASP A 224 9.94 -2.09 -6.31
CA ASP A 224 9.26 -3.25 -6.94
C ASP A 224 7.73 -3.14 -6.96
N PHE A 225 7.14 -2.32 -6.07
CA PHE A 225 5.69 -2.13 -6.03
C PHE A 225 5.16 -1.06 -6.98
N ILE A 226 6.07 -0.45 -7.75
CA ILE A 226 5.74 0.45 -8.85
C ILE A 226 6.10 -0.22 -10.17
N THR A 227 5.09 -0.46 -10.98
CA THR A 227 5.22 -1.03 -12.33
C THR A 227 4.67 -0.06 -13.36
N TYR A 228 5.14 -0.16 -14.60
CA TYR A 228 4.78 0.80 -15.64
C TYR A 228 4.89 0.18 -17.04
N ASP A 229 4.05 0.64 -17.96
CA ASP A 229 4.13 0.30 -19.39
C ASP A 229 5.03 1.33 -20.09
N ARG A 230 6.32 0.98 -20.20
CA ARG A 230 7.33 1.88 -20.75
C ARG A 230 7.08 2.21 -22.22
N GLU A 231 6.60 1.24 -23.01
CA GLU A 231 6.37 1.43 -24.44
C GLU A 231 5.28 2.45 -24.71
N LYS A 232 4.18 2.41 -23.94
CA LYS A 232 3.13 3.43 -24.03
C LYS A 232 3.60 4.79 -23.55
N LEU A 233 4.36 4.85 -22.46
CA LEU A 233 4.92 6.12 -21.96
C LEU A 233 5.89 6.77 -22.95
N LEU A 234 6.63 5.98 -23.75
CA LEU A 234 7.49 6.49 -24.82
C LEU A 234 6.71 7.08 -26.01
N LYS A 235 5.46 6.63 -26.21
CA LYS A 235 4.54 7.13 -27.26
C LYS A 235 3.64 8.27 -26.76
N HIS A 236 3.87 8.76 -25.55
CA HIS A 236 3.07 9.83 -24.95
C HIS A 236 3.20 11.14 -25.76
N PRO A 237 2.12 11.92 -26.00
CA PRO A 237 2.17 13.15 -26.81
C PRO A 237 3.02 14.27 -26.18
N ASP A 238 3.17 14.29 -24.86
CA ASP A 238 4.05 15.24 -24.16
C ASP A 238 5.51 14.75 -24.16
N SER A 239 6.40 15.54 -24.77
CA SER A 239 7.82 15.21 -24.94
C SER A 239 8.61 15.15 -23.62
N SER A 240 8.18 15.87 -22.58
CA SER A 240 8.82 15.80 -21.25
C SER A 240 8.51 14.47 -20.56
N ILE A 241 7.30 13.94 -20.75
CA ILE A 241 6.94 12.60 -20.26
C ILE A 241 7.74 11.53 -21.01
N GLN A 242 7.89 11.65 -22.33
CA GLN A 242 8.76 10.74 -23.10
C GLN A 242 10.21 10.76 -22.59
N LYS A 243 10.77 11.95 -22.30
CA LYS A 243 12.13 12.10 -21.75
C LYS A 243 12.29 11.40 -20.40
N LEU A 244 11.28 11.48 -19.53
CA LEU A 244 11.25 10.74 -18.27
C LEU A 244 11.18 9.22 -18.52
N ALA A 245 10.30 8.78 -19.42
CA ALA A 245 10.11 7.38 -19.76
C ALA A 245 11.38 6.73 -20.33
N LYS A 246 12.16 7.46 -21.14
CA LYS A 246 13.45 6.98 -21.66
C LYS A 246 14.43 6.59 -20.55
N LYS A 247 14.39 7.32 -19.43
CA LYS A 247 15.29 7.11 -18.28
C LYS A 247 14.79 6.03 -17.31
N LEU A 248 13.55 5.56 -17.46
CA LEU A 248 13.02 4.43 -16.68
C LEU A 248 13.61 3.13 -17.23
N THR A 249 14.23 2.34 -16.35
CA THR A 249 14.83 1.02 -16.60
C THR A 249 14.13 -0.06 -15.81
#